data_AF-A0A1S9MES3-F1
#
_entry.id   AF-A0A1S9MES3-F1
#
_cell.length_a   1.000
_cell.length_b   1.000
_cell.length_c   1.000
_cell.angle_alpha   90.00
_cell.angle_beta   90.00
_cell.angle_gamma   90.00
#
_symmetry.space_group_name_H-M   'P 1'
#
loop_
_entity.id
_entity.type
_entity.pdbx_description
1 polymer ?
#
loop_
_entity_poly.entity_id
_entity_poly.type
_entity_poly.pdbx_seq_one_letter_code
_entity_poly.pdbx_strand_id
1 'polypeptide(L)'
;MDTEFADVIGHDVTTITCLCGNTVSKEGLIQANSQGVPVYAGNDSPVPAGLAAWPDDEDLYTLCPACGRVYHDTIIEATGTAPVSFQVDVTAGPVAEAIRVHWELNS
;
A
#
# COMPACT_ATOMS: atom_id res chain seq x y z
N MET A 1 -21.17 10.14 0.59
CA MET A 1 -19.74 10.34 0.28
C MET A 1 -19.45 9.39 -0.85
N ASP A 2 -19.13 9.93 -2.02
CA ASP A 2 -18.82 9.12 -3.19
C ASP A 2 -17.48 8.42 -2.96
N THR A 3 -17.43 7.12 -3.22
CA THR A 3 -16.19 6.35 -3.18
C THR A 3 -15.29 6.83 -4.31
N GLU A 4 -14.08 7.27 -3.98
CA GLU A 4 -13.05 7.60 -4.98
C GLU A 4 -12.44 6.32 -5.55
N PHE A 5 -12.13 6.29 -6.84
CA PHE A 5 -11.52 5.14 -7.50
C PHE A 5 -10.20 5.54 -8.13
N ALA A 6 -9.15 4.75 -7.88
CA ALA A 6 -7.93 4.78 -8.69
C ALA A 6 -8.16 4.04 -10.02
N ASP A 7 -7.36 4.39 -11.01
CA ASP A 7 -7.31 3.65 -12.27
C ASP A 7 -6.50 2.36 -12.06
N VAL A 8 -6.99 1.25 -12.60
CA VAL A 8 -6.31 -0.04 -12.60
C VAL A 8 -6.54 -0.72 -13.94
N ILE A 9 -5.55 -1.46 -14.43
CA ILE A 9 -5.65 -2.20 -15.69
C ILE A 9 -5.98 -3.66 -15.34
N GLY A 10 -7.18 -4.09 -15.70
CA GLY A 10 -7.65 -5.43 -15.38
C GLY A 10 -7.80 -5.61 -13.87
N HIS A 11 -7.26 -6.69 -13.34
CA HIS A 11 -7.39 -7.10 -11.93
C HIS A 11 -6.03 -7.08 -11.21
N ASP A 12 -5.09 -6.26 -11.70
CA ASP A 12 -3.69 -6.30 -11.29
C ASP A 12 -3.32 -5.08 -10.43
N VAL A 13 -3.07 -5.32 -9.15
CA VAL A 13 -2.66 -4.31 -8.16
C VAL A 13 -1.37 -3.57 -8.54
N THR A 14 -0.50 -4.19 -9.36
CA THR A 14 0.75 -3.56 -9.80
C THR A 14 0.54 -2.50 -10.88
N THR A 15 -0.67 -2.40 -11.44
CA THR A 15 -1.03 -1.45 -12.49
C THR A 15 -1.77 -0.22 -11.96
N ILE A 16 -1.97 -0.13 -10.64
CA ILE A 16 -2.70 0.97 -10.02
C ILE A 16 -2.04 2.31 -10.37
N THR A 17 -2.87 3.24 -10.80
CA THR A 17 -2.58 4.67 -10.88
C THR A 17 -3.44 5.38 -9.86
N CYS A 18 -2.80 5.82 -8.78
CA CYS A 18 -3.45 6.54 -7.69
C CYS A 18 -4.06 7.86 -8.21
N LEU A 19 -5.10 8.36 -7.55
CA LEU A 19 -5.74 9.64 -7.90
C LEU A 19 -4.81 10.86 -7.90
N CYS A 20 -3.70 10.82 -7.15
CA CYS A 20 -2.67 11.87 -7.19
C CYS A 20 -1.73 11.76 -8.39
N GLY A 21 -1.94 10.79 -9.27
CA GLY A 21 -1.09 10.49 -10.44
C GLY A 21 0.18 9.71 -10.11
N ASN A 22 0.28 9.09 -8.93
CA ASN A 22 1.39 8.18 -8.60
C ASN A 22 1.11 6.77 -9.14
N THR A 23 2.17 6.08 -9.56
CA THR A 23 2.14 4.73 -10.13
C THR A 23 3.25 3.88 -9.49
N VAL A 24 3.18 2.55 -9.66
CA VAL A 24 4.25 1.64 -9.26
C VAL A 24 5.61 2.00 -9.89
N SER A 25 5.60 2.51 -11.12
CA SER A 25 6.82 2.89 -11.84
C SER A 25 7.39 4.28 -11.51
N LYS A 26 6.67 5.11 -10.74
CA LYS A 26 7.06 6.50 -10.45
C LYS A 26 7.68 6.64 -9.05
N GLU A 27 6.87 6.60 -8.00
CA GLU A 27 7.33 6.63 -6.61
C GLU A 27 7.13 5.27 -5.92
N GLY A 28 6.70 4.26 -6.67
CA GLY A 28 6.28 2.98 -6.12
C GLY A 28 4.91 3.05 -5.46
N LEU A 29 4.32 1.88 -5.27
CA LEU A 29 3.25 1.65 -4.31
C LEU A 29 3.74 0.58 -3.34
N ILE A 30 3.36 0.72 -2.08
CA ILE A 30 3.92 -0.08 -0.98
C ILE A 30 2.84 -1.02 -0.47
N GLN A 31 3.14 -2.31 -0.35
CA GLN A 31 2.24 -3.25 0.33
C GLN A 31 2.14 -2.89 1.81
N ALA A 32 0.92 -2.89 2.33
CA ALA A 32 0.56 -2.47 3.67
C ALA A 32 -0.50 -3.39 4.28
N ASN A 33 -0.69 -3.30 5.59
CA ASN A 33 -1.75 -3.99 6.30
C ASN A 33 -3.06 -3.18 6.32
N SER A 34 -4.09 -3.72 6.99
CA SER A 34 -5.40 -3.06 7.17
C SER A 34 -5.37 -1.74 7.94
N GLN A 35 -4.22 -1.35 8.51
CA GLN A 35 -4.01 -0.04 9.13
C GLN A 35 -3.24 0.93 8.23
N GLY A 36 -2.85 0.51 7.02
CA GLY A 36 -2.06 1.30 6.08
C GLY A 36 -0.59 1.40 6.48
N VAL A 37 -0.09 0.49 7.32
CA VAL A 37 1.33 0.41 7.68
C VAL A 37 2.03 -0.53 6.70
N PRO A 38 3.12 -0.09 6.03
CA PRO A 38 3.96 -0.94 5.19
C PRO A 38 4.31 -2.28 5.83
N VAL A 39 4.09 -3.37 5.10
CA VAL A 39 4.42 -4.73 5.54
C VAL A 39 5.80 -5.16 5.07
N TYR A 40 6.42 -6.05 5.84
CA TYR A 40 7.70 -6.67 5.50
C TYR A 40 7.49 -8.07 4.92
N ALA A 41 7.92 -8.28 3.67
CA ALA A 41 7.82 -9.55 2.93
C ALA A 41 8.99 -10.52 3.15
N GLY A 42 9.85 -10.29 4.15
CA GLY A 42 10.99 -11.16 4.42
C GLY A 42 10.57 -12.39 5.21
N ASN A 43 10.09 -13.41 4.48
CA ASN A 43 9.47 -14.66 4.96
C ASN A 43 10.16 -15.42 6.12
N ASP A 44 11.43 -15.13 6.44
CA ASP A 44 12.20 -15.80 7.51
C ASP A 44 13.08 -14.86 8.36
N SER A 45 12.95 -13.54 8.16
CA SER A 45 13.71 -12.54 8.92
C SER A 45 12.80 -11.83 9.93
N PRO A 46 13.33 -11.45 11.11
CA PRO A 46 12.55 -10.66 12.06
C PRO A 46 12.07 -9.38 11.40
N VAL A 47 10.79 -9.06 11.60
CA VAL A 47 10.17 -7.84 11.06
C VAL A 47 10.96 -6.62 11.55
N PRO A 48 11.51 -5.79 10.65
CA PRO A 48 12.23 -4.59 11.03
C PRO A 48 11.36 -3.64 11.84
N ALA A 49 11.95 -2.97 12.82
CA ALA A 49 11.24 -1.97 13.62
C ALA A 49 10.63 -0.90 12.71
N GLY A 50 9.35 -0.60 12.92
CA GLY A 50 8.58 0.35 12.12
C GLY A 50 7.75 -0.28 11.00
N LEU A 51 8.08 -1.49 10.55
CA LEU A 51 7.25 -2.24 9.59
C LEU A 51 6.24 -3.15 10.30
N ALA A 52 5.15 -3.44 9.60
CA ALA A 52 4.20 -4.47 10.01
C ALA A 52 4.65 -5.86 9.55
N ALA A 53 4.25 -6.89 10.30
CA ALA A 53 4.39 -8.26 9.85
C ALA A 53 3.48 -8.52 8.64
N TRP A 54 3.88 -9.47 7.80
CA TRP A 54 2.98 -10.00 6.77
C TRP A 54 1.75 -10.64 7.45
N PRO A 55 0.52 -10.31 7.03
CA PRO A 55 -0.68 -10.85 7.64
C PRO A 55 -0.88 -12.34 7.29
N ASP A 56 -1.21 -13.16 8.28
CA ASP A 56 -1.40 -14.62 8.12
C ASP A 56 -2.57 -14.99 7.18
N ASP A 57 -3.57 -14.11 7.09
CA ASP A 57 -4.74 -14.25 6.23
C ASP A 57 -4.55 -13.65 4.83
N GLU A 58 -3.34 -13.16 4.53
CA GLU A 58 -2.99 -12.48 3.27
C GLU A 58 -3.89 -11.26 2.96
N ASP A 59 -4.52 -10.66 3.98
CA ASP A 59 -5.35 -9.46 3.83
C ASP A 59 -4.47 -8.21 3.63
N LEU A 60 -4.06 -8.02 2.39
CA LEU A 60 -3.11 -6.99 1.98
C LEU A 60 -3.77 -5.78 1.36
N TYR A 61 -3.09 -4.66 1.54
CA TYR A 61 -3.48 -3.37 1.02
C TYR A 61 -2.32 -2.74 0.28
N THR A 62 -2.63 -1.87 -0.66
CA THR A 62 -1.65 -1.09 -1.40
C THR A 62 -1.71 0.37 -0.95
N LEU A 63 -0.65 0.86 -0.31
CA LEU A 63 -0.46 2.24 0.11
C LEU A 63 0.22 3.06 -0.99
N CYS A 64 -0.35 4.21 -1.31
CA CYS A 64 0.33 5.25 -2.09
C CYS A 64 1.15 6.16 -1.16
N PRO A 65 2.50 6.11 -1.18
CA PRO A 65 3.33 6.93 -0.29
C PRO A 65 3.24 8.43 -0.58
N ALA A 66 2.83 8.80 -1.81
CA ALA A 66 2.73 10.20 -2.25
C ALA A 66 1.58 10.97 -1.58
N CYS A 67 0.44 10.29 -1.32
CA CYS A 67 -0.75 10.96 -0.81
C CYS A 67 -1.47 10.21 0.34
N GLY A 68 -1.00 9.01 0.68
CA GLY A 68 -1.51 8.22 1.79
C GLY A 68 -2.79 7.45 1.52
N ARG A 69 -3.33 7.47 0.30
CA ARG A 69 -4.49 6.62 -0.04
C ARG A 69 -4.10 5.15 -0.01
N VAL A 70 -5.01 4.34 0.50
CA VAL A 70 -4.84 2.90 0.65
C VAL A 70 -5.96 2.19 -0.10
N TYR A 71 -5.58 1.15 -0.85
CA TYR A 71 -6.45 0.33 -1.67
C TYR A 71 -6.44 -1.11 -1.15
N HIS A 72 -7.56 -1.82 -1.18
CA HIS A 72 -7.62 -3.21 -0.71
C HIS A 72 -7.34 -4.16 -1.87
N ASP A 73 -6.30 -4.97 -1.76
CA ASP A 73 -5.79 -5.77 -2.87
C ASP A 73 -6.83 -6.80 -3.32
N THR A 74 -7.48 -7.49 -2.38
CA THR A 74 -8.55 -8.46 -2.67
C THR A 74 -9.72 -7.84 -3.44
N ILE A 75 -10.06 -6.58 -3.18
CA ILE A 75 -11.15 -5.91 -3.90
C ILE A 75 -10.73 -5.62 -5.35
N ILE A 76 -9.48 -5.20 -5.55
CA ILE A 76 -8.94 -4.94 -6.89
C ILE A 76 -8.89 -6.24 -7.70
N GLU A 77 -8.36 -7.29 -7.12
CA GLU A 77 -8.26 -8.60 -7.78
C GLU A 77 -9.64 -9.19 -8.07
N ALA A 78 -10.61 -9.03 -7.17
CA ALA A 78 -11.96 -9.55 -7.36
C ALA A 78 -12.78 -8.76 -8.38
N THR A 79 -12.64 -7.43 -8.41
CA THR A 79 -13.57 -6.54 -9.13
C THR A 79 -12.97 -5.85 -10.34
N GLY A 80 -11.63 -5.78 -10.44
CA GLY A 80 -10.93 -4.96 -11.41
C GLY A 80 -11.12 -3.47 -11.17
N THR A 81 -11.45 -3.07 -9.95
CA THR A 81 -11.63 -1.67 -9.54
C THR A 81 -10.83 -1.38 -8.28
N ALA A 82 -10.27 -0.18 -8.16
CA ALA A 82 -9.46 0.23 -7.01
C ALA A 82 -10.16 1.32 -6.19
N PRO A 83 -11.22 1.00 -5.43
CA PRO A 83 -11.83 1.97 -4.52
C PRO A 83 -10.85 2.35 -3.42
N VAL A 84 -10.83 3.62 -3.05
CA VAL A 84 -10.09 4.09 -1.88
C VAL A 84 -10.75 3.47 -0.64
N SER A 85 -10.02 2.61 0.07
CA SER A 85 -10.48 1.99 1.31
C SER A 85 -10.43 2.99 2.45
N PHE A 86 -9.28 3.66 2.60
CA PHE A 86 -9.05 4.72 3.58
C PHE A 86 -7.80 5.53 3.18
N GLN A 87 -7.49 6.57 3.96
CA GLN A 87 -6.31 7.39 3.77
C GLN A 87 -5.56 7.54 5.10
N VAL A 88 -4.24 7.35 5.06
CA VAL A 88 -3.34 7.58 6.18
C VAL A 88 -2.57 8.89 6.00
N ASP A 89 -2.09 9.45 7.10
CA ASP A 89 -1.15 10.57 7.07
C ASP A 89 0.27 10.05 6.88
N VAL A 90 0.80 10.16 5.66
CA VAL A 90 2.16 9.73 5.29
C VAL A 90 3.25 10.59 5.92
N THR A 91 2.89 11.71 6.55
CA THR A 91 3.81 12.56 7.31
C THR A 91 3.77 12.27 8.81
N ALA A 92 2.79 11.49 9.27
CA ALA A 92 2.70 11.08 10.66
C ALA A 92 3.82 10.08 11.00
N GLY A 93 4.46 10.29 12.16
CA GLY A 93 5.67 9.57 12.57
C GLY A 93 5.67 8.05 12.32
N PRO A 94 4.63 7.29 12.73
CA PRO A 94 4.62 5.84 12.53
C PRO A 94 4.61 5.41 11.05
N VAL A 95 3.81 6.07 10.21
CA VAL A 95 3.69 5.72 8.78
C VAL A 95 4.89 6.26 8.00
N ALA A 96 5.32 7.48 8.30
CA ALA A 96 6.50 8.09 7.69
C ALA A 96 7.76 7.24 7.95
N GLU A 97 7.93 6.75 9.18
CA GLU A 97 9.03 5.88 9.54
C GLU A 97 8.96 4.52 8.84
N ALA A 98 7.76 3.93 8.76
CA ALA A 98 7.57 2.68 8.04
C ALA A 98 7.90 2.81 6.55
N ILE A 99 7.48 3.90 5.89
CA ILE A 99 7.81 4.18 4.49
C ILE A 99 9.33 4.33 4.33
N ARG A 100 9.99 5.06 5.23
CA ARG A 100 11.45 5.24 5.21
C ARG A 100 12.17 3.88 5.29
N VAL A 101 11.82 3.06 6.28
CA VAL A 101 12.44 1.74 6.49
C VAL A 101 12.18 0.81 5.30
N HIS A 102 10.97 0.83 4.72
CA HIS A 102 10.65 0.04 3.52
C HIS A 102 11.60 0.36 2.36
N TRP A 103 11.88 1.64 2.12
CA TRP A 103 12.78 2.06 1.03
C TRP A 103 14.24 1.76 1.30
N GLU A 104 14.70 1.85 2.55
CA GLU A 104 16.07 1.48 2.93
C GLU A 104 16.37 -0.02 2.76
N LEU A 105 15.34 -0.87 2.82
CA LEU A 105 15.49 -2.32 2.63
C LEU A 105 15.43 -2.74 1.16
N ASN A 106 14.83 -1.92 0.29
CA ASN A 106 14.68 -2.18 -1.15
C ASN A 106 15.68 -1.39 -2.01
N SER A 107 16.63 -0.67 -1.39
CA SER A 107 17.69 0.10 -2.06
C SER A 107 18.92 -0.72 -2.43
#